data_AF-A0A7J7LF23-F1
#
_entry.id   AF-A0A7J7LF23-F1
#
_cell.length_a   1.000
_cell.length_b   1.000
_cell.length_c   1.000
_cell.angle_alpha   90.00
_cell.angle_beta   90.00
_cell.angle_gamma   90.00
#
_symmetry.space_group_name_H-M   'P 1'
#
loop_
_entity.id
_entity.type
_entity.pdbx_description
1 polymer ?
#
loop_
_entity_poly.entity_id
_entity_poly.type
_entity_poly.pdbx_seq_one_letter_code
_entity_poly.pdbx_strand_id
1 'polypeptide(L)'
;MSTTHERSTLLYFQGAIYRKDGGFIRQELFYLLKDEKAVHFSFGSVQGDGIRKATQGMHSSKFCLNIAGDTPSSNCLFDIIASYCVPVIISDNIELP
;
A
#
# COMPACT_ATOMS: atom_id res chain seq x y z
N MET A 1 -25.67 15.77 -4.66
CA MET A 1 -24.28 16.27 -4.68
C MET A 1 -23.43 15.27 -3.91
N SER A 2 -22.53 14.56 -4.59
CA SER A 2 -21.63 13.61 -3.94
C SER A 2 -20.70 14.40 -3.02
N THR A 3 -20.82 14.20 -1.70
CA THR A 3 -19.84 14.70 -0.74
C THR A 3 -18.55 13.95 -1.02
N THR A 4 -17.63 14.58 -1.77
CA THR A 4 -16.29 14.01 -1.95
C THR A 4 -15.67 14.00 -0.57
N HIS A 5 -15.63 12.83 0.09
CA HIS A 5 -14.92 12.68 1.35
C HIS A 5 -13.47 13.09 1.06
N GLU A 6 -13.03 14.20 1.65
CA GLU A 6 -11.64 14.62 1.50
C GLU A 6 -10.75 13.57 2.16
N ARG A 7 -10.17 12.71 1.32
CA ARG A 7 -9.13 11.76 1.71
C ARG A 7 -7.94 12.52 2.27
N SER A 8 -7.73 12.40 3.58
CA SER A 8 -6.68 13.10 4.34
C SER A 8 -5.30 12.51 4.13
N THR A 9 -5.23 11.21 3.80
CA THR A 9 -3.98 10.51 3.50
C THR A 9 -3.69 10.62 2.01
N LEU A 10 -2.49 11.09 1.64
CA LEU A 10 -2.04 11.15 0.27
C LEU A 10 -1.65 9.75 -0.22
N LEU A 11 -0.76 9.07 0.50
CA LEU A 11 -0.17 7.80 0.11
C LEU A 11 -0.24 6.78 1.24
N TYR A 12 -0.66 5.56 0.92
CA TYR A 12 -0.85 4.50 1.92
C TYR A 12 -0.13 3.21 1.55
N PHE A 13 0.59 2.67 2.53
CA PHE A 13 1.16 1.34 2.53
C PHE A 13 1.11 0.76 3.96
N GLN A 14 0.60 -0.47 4.06
CA GLN A 14 0.64 -1.23 5.31
C GLN A 14 0.87 -2.70 4.99
N GLY A 15 2.08 -3.18 5.20
CA GLY A 15 2.49 -4.52 4.78
C GLY A 15 3.87 -4.92 5.30
N ALA A 16 4.38 -6.07 4.85
CA ALA A 16 5.74 -6.47 5.14
C ALA A 16 6.74 -5.54 4.43
N ILE A 17 7.61 -4.88 5.20
CA ILE A 17 8.64 -3.97 4.70
C ILE A 17 9.96 -4.72 4.48
N TYR A 18 10.40 -5.47 5.49
CA TYR A 18 11.61 -6.27 5.42
C TYR A 18 11.27 -7.67 4.89
N ARG A 19 11.95 -8.06 3.81
CA ARG A 19 11.91 -9.42 3.25
C ARG A 19 13.34 -9.93 3.08
N LYS A 20 13.52 -11.25 3.17
CA LYS A 20 14.83 -11.88 3.00
C LYS A 20 15.22 -11.98 1.52
N ASP A 21 14.24 -12.26 0.67
CA ASP A 21 14.41 -12.47 -0.77
C ASP A 21 13.45 -11.55 -1.54
N GLY A 22 13.97 -10.78 -2.49
CA GLY A 22 13.19 -9.84 -3.31
C GLY A 22 12.55 -8.67 -2.53
N GLY A 23 11.97 -7.72 -3.27
CA GLY A 23 11.28 -6.57 -2.69
C GLY A 23 12.21 -5.54 -2.06
N PHE A 24 13.45 -5.39 -2.54
CA PHE A 24 14.44 -4.45 -1.98
C PHE A 24 13.94 -3.01 -2.02
N ILE A 25 13.19 -2.65 -3.07
CA ILE A 25 12.57 -1.33 -3.20
C ILE A 25 11.61 -1.01 -2.04
N ARG A 26 11.05 -2.01 -1.34
CA ARG A 26 10.17 -1.78 -0.17
C ARG A 26 10.93 -1.09 0.97
N GLN A 27 12.15 -1.53 1.23
CA GLN A 27 12.97 -0.97 2.31
C GLN A 27 13.45 0.44 1.95
N GLU A 28 13.85 0.65 0.70
CA GLU A 28 14.26 1.96 0.20
C GLU A 28 13.10 2.96 0.28
N LEU A 29 11.92 2.59 -0.24
CA LEU A 29 10.70 3.40 -0.16
C LEU A 29 10.28 3.68 1.27
N PHE A 30 10.42 2.72 2.19
CA PHE A 30 10.13 2.96 3.60
C PHE A 30 11.00 4.09 4.17
N TYR A 31 12.32 4.04 3.98
CA TYR A 31 13.19 5.10 4.51
C TYR A 31 12.98 6.45 3.83
N LEU A 32 12.64 6.46 2.55
CA LEU A 32 12.36 7.69 1.81
C LEU A 32 11.03 8.33 2.21
N LEU A 33 10.00 7.54 2.52
CA LEU A 33 8.62 8.03 2.62
C LEU A 33 8.04 8.02 4.04
N LYS A 34 8.64 7.31 5.01
CA LYS A 34 8.04 7.12 6.34
C LYS A 34 7.76 8.41 7.13
N ASP A 35 8.54 9.46 6.90
CA ASP A 35 8.43 10.73 7.63
C ASP A 35 7.76 11.82 6.77
N GLU A 36 7.28 11.47 5.57
CA GLU A 36 6.64 12.41 4.65
C GLU A 36 5.22 12.78 5.09
N LYS A 37 4.84 14.04 4.85
CA LYS A 37 3.53 14.54 5.26
C LYS A 37 2.41 13.83 4.49
N ALA A 38 1.37 13.42 5.22
CA ALA A 38 0.21 12.70 4.68
C ALA A 38 0.56 11.36 4.02
N VAL A 39 1.70 10.76 4.38
CA VAL A 39 2.07 9.40 4.01
C VAL A 39 1.88 8.47 5.20
N HIS A 40 1.19 7.36 5.00
CA HIS A 40 1.16 6.25 5.95
C HIS A 40 1.97 5.10 5.36
N PHE A 41 3.14 4.83 5.92
CA PHE A 41 4.00 3.72 5.51
C PHE A 41 4.40 2.92 6.75
N SER A 42 3.80 1.74 6.93
CA SER A 42 3.95 0.97 8.18
C SER A 42 3.95 -0.55 7.98
N PHE A 43 4.35 -1.26 9.04
CA PHE A 43 4.24 -2.71 9.10
C PHE A 43 2.78 -3.15 9.20
N GLY A 44 2.38 -4.08 8.34
CA GLY A 44 1.06 -4.72 8.38
C GLY A 44 1.01 -5.94 9.31
N SER A 45 -0.21 -6.31 9.71
CA SER A 45 -0.50 -7.55 10.43
C SER A 45 -1.77 -8.20 9.89
N VAL A 46 -1.75 -9.52 9.75
CA VAL A 46 -2.92 -10.34 9.39
C VAL A 46 -3.72 -10.81 10.61
N GLN A 47 -3.20 -10.57 11.81
CA GLN A 47 -3.82 -10.98 13.07
C GLN A 47 -4.77 -9.90 13.58
N GLY A 48 -5.79 -10.31 14.34
CA GLY A 48 -6.75 -9.40 14.95
C GLY A 48 -7.49 -8.55 13.91
N ASP A 49 -7.49 -7.24 14.08
CA ASP A 49 -8.19 -6.28 13.21
C ASP A 49 -7.29 -5.63 12.15
N GLY A 50 -6.08 -6.18 11.92
CA GLY A 50 -5.09 -5.59 11.03
C GLY A 50 -5.57 -5.44 9.59
N ILE A 51 -6.30 -6.42 9.05
CA ILE A 51 -6.89 -6.35 7.71
C ILE A 51 -7.92 -5.22 7.63
N ARG A 52 -8.84 -5.14 8.60
CA ARG A 52 -9.89 -4.11 8.64
C ARG A 52 -9.30 -2.71 8.75
N LYS A 53 -8.26 -2.53 9.58
CA LYS A 53 -7.52 -1.27 9.69
C LYS A 53 -6.84 -0.90 8.38
N ALA A 54 -6.26 -1.87 7.68
CA ALA A 54 -5.67 -1.65 6.37
C ALA A 54 -6.72 -1.16 5.37
N THR A 55 -7.88 -1.81 5.30
CA THR A 55 -9.00 -1.40 4.43
C THR A 55 -9.50 0.01 4.75
N GLN A 56 -9.67 0.36 6.03
CA GLN A 56 -10.05 1.72 6.45
C GLN A 56 -9.00 2.75 6.04
N GLY A 57 -7.72 2.42 6.20
CA GLY A 57 -6.59 3.22 5.72
C GLY A 57 -6.67 3.47 4.22
N MET A 58 -6.90 2.43 3.42
CA MET A 58 -7.05 2.55 1.97
C MET A 58 -8.24 3.43 1.57
N HIS A 59 -9.41 3.30 2.22
CA HIS A 59 -10.58 4.14 1.93
C HIS A 59 -10.33 5.65 2.16
N SER A 60 -9.54 5.97 3.17
CA SER A 60 -9.17 7.36 3.54
C SER A 60 -7.99 7.92 2.72
N SER A 61 -7.45 7.13 1.78
CA SER A 61 -6.22 7.45 1.04
C SER A 61 -6.48 7.73 -0.44
N LYS A 62 -5.71 8.65 -1.01
CA LYS A 62 -5.78 8.99 -2.45
C LYS A 62 -5.06 7.94 -3.30
N PHE A 63 -3.84 7.60 -2.91
CA PHE A 63 -2.97 6.63 -3.57
C PHE A 63 -2.61 5.49 -2.62
N CYS A 64 -2.57 4.26 -3.15
CA CYS A 64 -2.19 3.08 -2.39
C CYS A 64 -1.03 2.39 -3.10
N LEU A 65 0.09 2.25 -2.38
CA LEU A 65 1.27 1.58 -2.91
C LEU A 65 1.03 0.08 -2.92
N ASN A 66 1.21 -0.52 -4.09
CA ASN A 66 1.32 -1.96 -4.25
C ASN A 66 2.73 -2.27 -4.73
N ILE A 67 3.63 -2.56 -3.78
CA ILE A 67 5.04 -2.77 -4.08
C ILE A 67 5.24 -4.25 -4.44
N ALA A 68 5.43 -4.57 -5.71
CA ALA A 68 5.65 -5.92 -6.20
C ALA A 68 7.00 -6.47 -5.70
N GLY A 69 6.99 -7.73 -5.25
CA GLY A 69 8.13 -8.40 -4.65
C GLY A 69 7.88 -9.85 -4.22
N ASP A 70 6.62 -10.32 -4.15
CA ASP A 70 6.28 -11.75 -4.14
C ASP A 70 4.90 -11.93 -4.76
N THR A 71 4.84 -12.83 -5.75
CA THR A 71 3.67 -13.45 -6.40
C THR A 71 2.54 -12.48 -6.83
N PRO A 72 2.20 -12.39 -8.14
CA PRO A 72 1.17 -11.50 -8.67
C PRO A 72 -0.27 -11.75 -8.16
N SER A 73 -0.48 -12.75 -7.30
CA SER A 73 -1.78 -13.19 -6.78
C SER A 73 -2.25 -12.50 -5.49
N SER A 74 -1.53 -11.50 -4.97
CA SER A 74 -1.89 -10.91 -3.68
C SER A 74 -3.27 -10.21 -3.73
N ASN A 75 -4.17 -10.59 -2.82
CA ASN A 75 -5.49 -9.94 -2.64
C ASN A 75 -5.40 -8.41 -2.48
N CYS A 76 -4.23 -7.88 -2.11
CA CYS A 76 -3.98 -6.46 -1.88
C CYS A 76 -4.35 -5.57 -3.07
N LEU A 77 -4.06 -5.98 -4.31
CA LEU A 77 -4.43 -5.17 -5.48
C LEU A 77 -5.96 -5.05 -5.61
N PHE A 78 -6.69 -6.15 -5.39
CA PHE A 78 -8.15 -6.14 -5.41
C PHE A 78 -8.71 -5.31 -4.24
N ASP A 79 -8.12 -5.38 -3.05
CA ASP A 79 -8.55 -4.59 -1.90
C ASP A 79 -8.37 -3.08 -2.14
N ILE A 80 -7.28 -2.67 -2.81
CA ILE A 80 -7.03 -1.28 -3.21
C ILE A 80 -8.12 -0.79 -4.15
N ILE A 81 -8.44 -1.59 -5.18
CA ILE A 81 -9.48 -1.28 -6.17
C ILE A 81 -10.85 -1.18 -5.48
N ALA A 82 -11.20 -2.15 -4.64
CA ALA A 82 -12.45 -2.16 -3.88
C ALA A 82 -12.55 -0.95 -2.91
N SER A 83 -11.41 -0.43 -2.46
CA SER A 83 -11.35 0.76 -1.61
C SER A 83 -11.46 2.08 -2.38
N TYR A 84 -11.58 2.04 -3.71
CA TYR A 84 -11.54 3.18 -4.63
C TYR A 84 -10.27 4.03 -4.49
N CYS A 85 -9.17 3.42 -4.05
CA CYS A 85 -7.87 4.05 -3.90
C CYS A 85 -7.08 3.87 -5.20
N VAL A 86 -6.39 4.91 -5.68
CA VAL A 86 -5.64 4.82 -6.94
C VAL A 86 -4.40 3.95 -6.73
N PRO A 87 -4.27 2.80 -7.41
CA PRO A 87 -3.12 1.92 -7.23
C PRO A 87 -1.86 2.54 -7.85
N VAL A 88 -0.76 2.54 -7.09
CA VAL A 88 0.58 2.87 -7.57
C VAL A 88 1.43 1.62 -7.43
N ILE A 89 1.74 0.99 -8.56
CA ILE A 89 2.48 -0.27 -8.61
C ILE A 89 3.96 0.04 -8.84
N ILE A 90 4.81 -0.47 -7.95
CA ILE A 90 6.27 -0.32 -8.02
C ILE A 90 6.87 -1.71 -7.91
N SER A 91 7.78 -2.09 -8.79
CA SER A 91 8.40 -3.41 -8.78
C SER A 91 9.92 -3.27 -8.92
N ASP A 92 10.67 -4.16 -8.27
CA ASP A 92 12.12 -4.28 -8.50
C ASP A 92 12.43 -4.68 -9.96
N ASN A 93 11.58 -5.54 -10.53
CA ASN A 93 11.71 -6.04 -11.89
C ASN A 93 10.39 -5.89 -12.62
N ILE A 94 10.44 -5.49 -13.89
CA ILE A 94 9.27 -5.52 -14.76
C ILE A 94 9.23 -6.87 -15.47
N GLU A 95 8.30 -7.75 -15.07
CA GLU A 95 7.93 -8.89 -15.91
C GLU A 95 6.96 -8.38 -16.96
N LEU A 96 7.47 -8.11 -18.15
CA LEU A 96 6.67 -7.82 -19.33
C LEU A 96 6.20 -9.16 -19.95
N PRO A 97 4.97 -9.22 -20.48
CA PRO A 97 4.43 -10.42 -21.12
C PRO A 97 5.21 -10.83 -22.39
#